data_AF-A0A183FZE6-F1
#
_entry.id   AF-A0A183FZE6-F1
#
_cell.length_a   1.000
_cell.length_b   1.000
_cell.length_c   1.000
_cell.angle_alpha   90.00
_cell.angle_beta   90.00
_cell.angle_gamma   90.00
#
_symmetry.space_group_name_H-M   'P 1'
#
loop_
_entity.id
_entity.type
_entity.pdbx_description
1 polymer ?
#
loop_
_entity_poly.entity_id
_entity_poly.type
_entity_poly.pdbx_seq_one_letter_code
_entity_poly.pdbx_strand_id
1 'polypeptide(L)'
;MSTPLRSVSIQGTKRSRTAGVPLSANTIGDHDLAEAAELVNSDASIPLHLKALLGHLLDSMLKKDEELETLRRRDGELMAENARLKEEIASLKASLASNPCRSTQFNSSSQSSSPLQVDVSDALDEYYRVRSVVISGVCECSHPSPMVRVSFDLDCCKKLFHFLGIECMPLTCYRMGRPRRDVPRLLKIVLPTRFFQQLILRRAPRLRHFPVKGVFIRPSLTKQEREERAARNLRTLSRNTSSVEMPSPSALHAETLLSQDPAVADSGN
;
A
#
# COMPACT_ATOMS: atom_id res chain seq x y z
N MET A 1 16.61 -33.13 -8.53
CA MET A 1 17.46 -32.62 -7.43
C MET A 1 16.55 -31.82 -6.52
N SER A 2 16.12 -32.46 -5.43
CA SER A 2 15.08 -31.99 -4.51
C SER A 2 15.72 -31.22 -3.37
N THR A 3 15.27 -29.99 -3.11
CA THR A 3 15.63 -29.21 -1.92
C THR A 3 14.35 -28.86 -1.15
N PRO A 4 14.14 -29.40 0.06
CA PRO A 4 12.96 -29.10 0.86
C PRO A 4 13.14 -27.84 1.71
N LEU A 5 11.99 -27.22 2.01
CA LEU A 5 11.77 -26.04 2.83
C LEU A 5 12.13 -26.24 4.31
N ARG A 6 12.59 -25.19 5.00
CA ARG A 6 12.45 -25.08 6.46
C ARG A 6 12.10 -23.66 6.89
N SER A 7 10.88 -23.52 7.41
CA SER A 7 10.37 -22.39 8.18
C SER A 7 10.94 -22.41 9.60
N VAL A 8 11.40 -21.27 10.13
CA VAL A 8 11.68 -21.13 11.56
C VAL A 8 10.53 -20.36 12.20
N SER A 9 9.78 -21.10 13.01
CA SER A 9 8.77 -20.59 13.94
C SER A 9 9.48 -19.95 15.13
N ILE A 10 9.32 -18.64 15.31
CA ILE A 10 9.81 -17.92 16.50
C ILE A 10 8.73 -18.03 17.57
N GLN A 11 8.83 -19.04 18.43
CA GLN A 11 8.10 -19.08 19.70
C GLN A 11 8.97 -18.43 20.77
N GLY A 12 8.41 -17.42 21.44
CA GLY A 12 9.06 -16.69 22.53
C GLY A 12 9.29 -17.57 23.75
N THR A 13 10.56 -17.83 24.05
CA THR A 13 10.99 -18.46 25.30
C THR A 13 11.29 -17.42 26.36
N LYS A 14 10.54 -17.49 27.47
CA LYS A 14 10.72 -16.73 28.71
C LYS A 14 12.17 -16.86 29.21
N ARG A 15 12.86 -15.74 29.41
CA ARG A 15 14.17 -15.67 30.06
C ARG A 15 14.03 -16.03 31.54
N SER A 16 14.49 -17.22 31.91
CA SER A 16 14.82 -17.58 33.29
C SER A 16 16.11 -16.86 33.69
N ARG A 17 16.07 -16.16 34.83
CA ARG A 17 17.24 -15.57 35.48
C ARG A 17 18.04 -16.70 36.15
N THR A 18 19.16 -17.09 35.55
CA THR A 18 20.23 -17.78 36.27
C THR A 18 21.34 -16.77 36.55
N ALA A 19 21.57 -16.51 37.83
CA ALA A 19 22.64 -15.69 38.34
C ALA A 19 23.99 -16.24 37.85
N GLY A 20 24.65 -15.50 36.96
CA GLY A 20 26.02 -15.73 36.58
C GLY A 20 26.94 -15.32 37.72
N VAL A 21 27.71 -16.28 38.22
CA VAL A 21 28.89 -16.08 39.06
C VAL A 21 29.82 -15.06 38.37
N PRO A 22 30.33 -14.04 39.07
CA PRO A 22 31.27 -13.10 38.47
C PRO A 22 32.62 -13.80 38.33
N LEU A 23 32.92 -14.25 37.11
CA LEU A 23 34.31 -14.50 36.73
C LEU A 23 34.96 -13.13 36.59
N SER A 24 35.77 -12.78 37.59
CA SER A 24 36.65 -11.62 37.58
C SER A 24 37.49 -11.64 36.31
N ALA A 25 37.11 -10.82 35.33
CA ALA A 25 37.98 -10.50 34.23
C ALA A 25 39.11 -9.63 34.81
N ASN A 26 40.26 -10.24 35.06
CA ASN A 26 41.50 -9.49 35.24
C ASN A 26 41.73 -8.73 33.93
N THR A 27 41.40 -7.44 33.92
CA THR A 27 41.79 -6.51 32.86
C THR A 27 43.30 -6.31 32.97
N ILE A 28 44.05 -7.19 32.31
CA ILE A 28 45.45 -6.95 31.98
C ILE A 28 45.45 -5.69 31.11
N GLY A 29 46.16 -4.64 31.51
CA GLY A 29 46.17 -3.39 30.76
C GLY A 29 46.85 -3.59 29.39
N ASP A 30 46.49 -2.80 28.39
CA ASP A 30 47.11 -2.85 27.05
C ASP A 30 48.65 -2.73 27.13
N HIS A 31 49.16 -2.05 28.16
CA HIS A 31 50.57 -1.87 28.43
C HIS A 31 51.29 -3.17 28.88
N ASP A 32 50.59 -4.04 29.61
CA ASP A 32 51.12 -5.32 30.10
C ASP A 32 51.15 -6.37 28.96
N LEU A 33 50.24 -6.25 27.99
CA LEU A 33 50.14 -7.15 26.84
C LEU A 33 51.26 -6.91 25.83
N ALA A 34 51.62 -5.64 25.60
CA ALA A 34 52.74 -5.27 24.73
C ALA A 34 54.08 -5.73 25.31
N GLU A 35 54.29 -5.56 26.61
CA GLU A 35 55.49 -6.03 27.32
C GLU A 35 55.60 -7.58 27.29
N ALA A 36 54.48 -8.29 27.51
CA ALA A 36 54.44 -9.75 27.39
C ALA A 36 54.75 -10.24 25.96
N ALA A 37 54.29 -9.52 24.93
CA ALA A 37 54.58 -9.84 23.54
C ALA A 37 56.08 -9.66 23.20
N GLU A 38 56.74 -8.64 23.75
CA GLU A 38 58.18 -8.43 23.58
C GLU A 38 59.03 -9.51 24.26
N LEU A 39 58.62 -9.97 25.45
CA LEU A 39 59.27 -11.09 26.15
C LEU A 39 59.18 -12.39 25.34
N VAL A 40 58.01 -12.68 24.77
CA VAL A 40 57.79 -13.84 23.88
C VAL A 40 58.59 -13.72 22.58
N ASN A 41 58.76 -12.51 22.07
CA ASN A 41 59.54 -12.29 20.86
C ASN A 41 61.06 -12.47 21.11
N SER A 42 61.52 -12.13 22.31
CA SER A 42 62.93 -12.23 22.72
C SER A 42 63.37 -13.64 23.12
N ASP A 43 62.44 -14.53 23.46
CA ASP A 43 62.74 -15.92 23.84
C ASP A 43 63.15 -16.77 22.62
N ALA A 44 64.39 -17.26 22.63
CA ALA A 44 64.96 -18.09 21.56
C ALA A 44 64.43 -19.54 21.55
N SER A 45 63.77 -19.98 22.62
CA SER A 45 63.19 -21.33 22.74
C SER A 45 61.86 -21.48 21.99
N ILE A 46 61.22 -20.37 21.62
CA ILE A 46 59.89 -20.35 21.01
C ILE A 46 60.00 -20.52 19.48
N PRO A 47 59.34 -21.54 18.89
CA PRO A 47 59.34 -21.76 17.45
C PRO A 47 58.81 -20.57 16.64
N LEU A 48 59.47 -20.29 15.50
CA LEU A 48 59.18 -19.14 14.63
C LEU A 48 57.71 -19.06 14.17
N HIS A 49 57.08 -20.19 13.90
CA HIS A 49 55.69 -20.25 13.44
C HIS A 49 54.69 -19.79 14.52
N LEU A 50 54.99 -20.01 15.81
CA LEU A 50 54.15 -19.52 16.90
C LEU A 50 54.30 -18.01 17.08
N LYS A 51 55.51 -17.45 16.91
CA LYS A 51 55.74 -16.01 16.90
C LYS A 51 54.98 -15.32 15.75
N ALA A 52 54.98 -15.92 14.57
CA ALA A 52 54.23 -15.42 13.42
C ALA A 52 52.71 -15.43 13.66
N LEU A 53 52.16 -16.50 14.26
CA LEU A 53 50.74 -16.56 14.63
C LEU A 53 50.37 -15.51 15.68
N LEU A 54 51.21 -15.31 16.70
CA LEU A 54 51.01 -14.29 17.71
C LEU A 54 51.06 -12.87 17.11
N GLY A 55 52.02 -12.61 16.22
CA GLY A 55 52.11 -11.34 15.49
C GLY A 55 50.85 -11.06 14.67
N HIS A 56 50.36 -12.03 13.91
CA HIS A 56 49.10 -11.89 13.18
C HIS A 56 47.88 -11.63 14.07
N LEU A 57 47.84 -12.24 15.26
CA LEU A 57 46.76 -12.02 16.22
C LEU A 57 46.79 -10.59 16.78
N LEU A 58 47.98 -10.10 17.15
CA LEU A 58 48.17 -8.73 17.65
C LEU A 58 47.84 -7.69 16.59
N ASP A 59 48.31 -7.87 15.35
CA ASP A 59 47.95 -6.99 14.22
C ASP A 59 46.44 -6.98 13.97
N SER A 60 45.79 -8.15 14.07
CA SER A 60 44.34 -8.24 13.93
C SER A 60 43.58 -7.57 15.08
N MET A 61 44.12 -7.55 16.29
CA MET A 61 43.53 -6.85 17.43
C MET A 61 43.67 -5.34 17.27
N LEU A 62 44.87 -4.84 16.97
CA LEU A 62 45.13 -3.43 16.72
C LEU A 62 44.22 -2.86 15.63
N LYS A 63 44.05 -3.58 14.52
CA LYS A 63 43.14 -3.17 13.45
C LYS A 63 41.69 -3.09 13.92
N LYS A 64 41.25 -4.02 14.76
CA LYS A 64 39.89 -3.99 15.31
C LYS A 64 39.68 -2.86 16.29
N ASP A 65 40.69 -2.53 17.09
CA ASP A 65 40.63 -1.41 18.02
C ASP A 65 40.54 -0.09 17.26
N GLU A 66 41.30 0.07 16.16
CA GLU A 66 41.18 1.21 15.26
C GLU A 66 39.76 1.29 14.65
N GLU A 67 39.24 0.18 14.12
CA GLU A 67 37.88 0.12 13.58
C GLU A 67 36.84 0.51 14.64
N LEU A 68 36.99 0.02 15.87
CA LEU A 68 36.09 0.28 16.99
C LEU A 68 36.15 1.76 17.41
N GLU A 69 37.32 2.38 17.43
CA GLU A 69 37.47 3.83 17.65
C GLU A 69 36.82 4.65 16.53
N THR A 70 36.95 4.23 15.26
CA THR A 70 36.25 4.93 14.17
C THR A 70 34.72 4.80 14.28
N LEU A 71 34.22 3.67 14.77
CA LEU A 71 32.79 3.48 15.02
C LEU A 71 32.30 4.34 16.20
N ARG A 72 33.03 4.35 17.32
CA ARG A 72 32.73 5.22 18.47
C ARG A 72 32.68 6.69 18.07
N ARG A 73 33.62 7.14 17.23
CA ARG A 73 33.64 8.51 16.71
C ARG A 73 32.39 8.82 15.88
N ARG A 74 32.03 7.95 14.93
CA ARG A 74 30.82 8.12 14.10
C ARG A 74 29.55 8.08 14.93
N ASP A 75 29.47 7.20 15.92
CA ASP A 75 28.33 7.17 16.85
C ASP A 75 28.21 8.47 17.64
N GLY A 76 29.33 9.05 18.07
CA GLY A 76 29.38 10.38 18.69
C GLY A 76 28.88 11.49 17.77
N GLU A 77 29.35 11.51 16.52
CA GLU A 77 28.90 12.47 15.48
C GLU A 77 27.40 12.34 15.20
N LEU A 78 26.90 11.11 15.01
CA LEU A 78 25.48 10.83 14.78
C LEU A 78 24.61 11.22 15.98
N MET A 79 25.10 11.02 17.21
CA MET A 79 24.40 11.43 18.42
C MET A 79 24.32 12.95 18.55
N ALA A 80 25.41 13.66 18.21
CA ALA A 80 25.43 15.12 18.19
C ALA A 80 24.49 15.69 17.10
N GLU A 81 24.49 15.10 15.90
CA GLU A 81 23.58 15.50 14.83
C GLU A 81 22.11 15.25 15.22
N ASN A 82 21.81 14.09 15.81
CA ASN A 82 20.47 13.79 16.32
C ASN A 82 20.03 14.77 17.41
N ALA A 83 20.94 15.20 18.30
CA ALA A 83 20.64 16.21 19.30
C ALA A 83 20.32 17.56 18.65
N ARG A 84 21.15 18.01 17.70
CA ARG A 84 20.95 19.25 16.95
C ARG A 84 19.64 19.25 16.16
N LEU A 85 19.32 18.17 15.45
CA LEU A 85 18.06 18.05 14.69
C LEU A 85 16.84 18.07 15.61
N LYS A 86 16.93 17.45 16.80
CA LYS A 86 15.86 17.52 17.80
C LYS A 86 15.64 18.95 18.31
N GLU A 87 16.71 19.70 18.54
CA GLU A 87 16.63 21.12 18.91
C GLU A 87 16.03 21.97 17.79
N GLU A 88 16.44 21.75 16.54
CA GLU A 88 15.87 22.43 15.37
C GLU A 88 14.38 22.14 15.22
N ILE A 89 13.97 20.87 15.35
CA ILE A 89 12.57 20.47 15.34
C ILE A 89 11.81 21.16 16.49
N ALA A 90 12.40 21.25 17.68
CA ALA A 90 11.78 21.92 18.83
C ALA A 90 11.59 23.42 18.56
N SER A 91 12.61 24.08 17.99
CA SER A 91 12.58 25.49 17.60
C SER A 91 11.51 25.76 16.54
N LEU A 92 11.49 24.97 15.46
CA LEU A 92 10.51 25.09 14.38
C LEU A 92 9.07 24.86 14.89
N LYS A 93 8.86 23.88 15.78
CA LYS A 93 7.57 23.66 16.44
C LYS A 93 7.16 24.85 17.31
N ALA A 94 8.11 25.44 18.04
CA ALA A 94 7.85 26.62 18.87
C ALA A 94 7.53 27.86 18.01
N SER A 95 8.24 28.10 16.91
CA SER A 95 7.96 29.18 15.95
C SER A 95 6.61 29.01 15.25
N LEU A 96 6.17 27.77 15.03
CA LEU A 96 4.85 27.47 14.49
C LEU A 96 3.74 27.73 15.53
N ALA A 97 4.02 27.50 16.81
CA ALA A 97 3.10 27.77 17.91
C ALA A 97 3.02 29.27 18.29
N SER A 98 4.12 30.03 18.13
CA SER A 98 4.21 31.45 18.49
C SER A 98 3.76 32.44 17.40
N ASN A 99 3.45 31.95 16.20
CA ASN A 99 2.74 32.70 15.16
C ASN A 99 1.24 32.31 15.02
N PRO A 100 0.38 32.50 16.05
CA PRO A 100 -1.06 32.41 15.85
C PRO A 100 -1.62 33.79 15.46
N CYS A 101 -1.67 34.09 14.15
CA CYS A 101 -2.44 35.23 13.64
C CYS A 101 -2.85 34.92 12.19
N ARG A 102 -4.12 34.81 11.77
CA ARG A 102 -5.46 35.27 12.21
C ARG A 102 -6.42 34.04 12.19
N SER A 103 -7.48 33.90 13.00
CA SER A 103 -8.61 34.83 13.14
C SER A 103 -9.54 34.46 14.32
N THR A 104 -9.83 35.50 15.12
CA THR A 104 -11.12 35.93 15.70
C THR A 104 -12.17 34.93 16.22
N GLN A 105 -12.57 35.21 17.47
CA GLN A 105 -13.86 34.92 18.10
C GLN A 105 -15.05 35.17 17.15
N PHE A 106 -16.02 34.25 17.06
CA PHE A 106 -17.43 34.43 17.46
C PHE A 106 -18.34 33.29 16.97
N ASN A 107 -19.23 32.89 17.89
CA ASN A 107 -20.56 32.30 17.78
C ASN A 107 -20.99 31.46 16.56
N SER A 108 -21.55 30.30 16.93
CA SER A 108 -22.60 29.54 16.25
C SER A 108 -23.67 30.43 15.60
N SER A 109 -23.54 30.71 14.31
CA SER A 109 -24.62 30.71 13.30
C SER A 109 -24.17 31.45 12.04
N SER A 110 -24.39 30.80 10.89
CA SER A 110 -24.35 31.36 9.53
C SER A 110 -22.96 31.61 8.92
N GLN A 111 -22.67 30.83 7.87
CA GLN A 111 -21.78 31.14 6.72
C GLN A 111 -20.44 31.84 7.02
N SER A 112 -19.32 31.10 7.03
CA SER A 112 -18.02 31.66 6.61
C SER A 112 -16.95 30.60 6.37
N SER A 113 -16.21 30.84 5.28
CA SER A 113 -14.97 30.21 4.84
C SER A 113 -13.79 30.57 5.77
N SER A 114 -13.19 29.56 6.39
CA SER A 114 -11.95 29.67 7.19
C SER A 114 -10.72 29.24 6.35
N PRO A 115 -9.53 29.82 6.57
CA PRO A 115 -8.32 29.40 5.87
C PRO A 115 -7.89 28.01 6.36
N LEU A 116 -7.73 27.11 5.40
CA LEU A 116 -7.62 25.66 5.56
C LEU A 116 -6.40 25.25 6.41
N GLN A 117 -6.61 24.88 7.68
CA GLN A 117 -5.75 23.88 8.32
C GLN A 117 -6.08 22.55 7.66
N VAL A 118 -5.37 22.22 6.57
CA VAL A 118 -5.49 20.91 5.95
C VAL A 118 -4.95 19.90 6.96
N ASP A 119 -5.83 19.09 7.53
CA ASP A 119 -5.46 17.95 8.35
C ASP A 119 -4.42 17.12 7.58
N VAL A 120 -3.27 16.82 8.20
CA VAL A 120 -2.21 16.04 7.56
C VAL A 120 -2.74 14.70 7.06
N SER A 121 -3.75 14.14 7.74
CA SER A 121 -4.47 12.95 7.30
C SER A 121 -5.20 13.19 5.97
N ASP A 122 -5.93 14.30 5.85
CA ASP A 122 -6.62 14.68 4.62
C ASP A 122 -5.64 14.94 3.47
N ALA A 123 -4.49 15.56 3.75
CA ALA A 123 -3.45 15.78 2.75
C ALA A 123 -2.87 14.45 2.22
N LEU A 124 -2.66 13.46 3.09
CA LEU A 124 -2.17 12.14 2.70
C LEU A 124 -3.22 11.34 1.93
N ASP A 125 -4.47 11.36 2.41
CA ASP A 125 -5.58 10.72 1.73
C ASP A 125 -5.79 11.31 0.33
N GLU A 126 -5.69 12.64 0.20
CA GLU A 126 -5.71 13.34 -1.07
C GLU A 126 -4.54 12.90 -1.97
N TYR A 127 -3.32 12.84 -1.41
CA TYR A 127 -2.12 12.41 -2.11
C TYR A 127 -2.22 10.99 -2.68
N TYR A 128 -2.86 10.05 -1.95
CA TYR A 128 -3.15 8.72 -2.48
C TYR A 128 -4.31 8.73 -3.47
N ARG A 129 -5.37 9.51 -3.21
CA ARG A 129 -6.57 9.58 -4.04
C ARG A 129 -6.27 10.08 -5.46
N VAL A 130 -5.49 11.15 -5.62
CA VAL A 130 -5.17 11.73 -6.94
C VAL A 130 -4.37 10.79 -7.84
N ARG A 131 -3.70 9.78 -7.25
CA ARG A 131 -2.95 8.73 -7.95
C ARG A 131 -3.71 7.41 -8.04
N SER A 132 -4.94 7.36 -7.51
CA SER A 132 -5.74 6.15 -7.46
C SER A 132 -6.76 6.09 -8.58
N VAL A 133 -6.97 4.88 -9.10
CA VAL A 133 -8.08 4.54 -9.99
C VAL A 133 -8.94 3.45 -9.37
N VAL A 134 -10.21 3.42 -9.77
CA VAL A 134 -11.15 2.36 -9.38
C VAL A 134 -11.60 1.63 -10.64
N ILE A 135 -11.52 0.31 -10.60
CA ILE A 135 -11.87 -0.58 -11.70
C ILE A 135 -13.08 -1.43 -11.31
N SER A 136 -14.06 -1.50 -12.19
CA SER A 136 -15.22 -2.40 -12.09
C SER A 136 -15.14 -3.51 -13.12
N GLY A 137 -15.79 -4.64 -12.85
CA GLY A 137 -15.92 -5.74 -13.82
C GLY A 137 -14.73 -6.70 -13.91
N VAL A 138 -13.74 -6.58 -13.01
CA VAL A 138 -12.66 -7.57 -12.92
C VAL A 138 -13.15 -8.77 -12.13
N CYS A 139 -13.12 -9.97 -12.72
CA CYS A 139 -13.51 -11.21 -12.05
C CYS A 139 -12.76 -11.40 -10.72
N GLU A 140 -13.40 -12.02 -9.73
CA GLU A 140 -12.77 -12.36 -8.45
C GLU A 140 -12.35 -13.83 -8.42
N CYS A 141 -11.20 -14.12 -7.81
CA CYS A 141 -10.76 -15.48 -7.55
C CYS A 141 -11.38 -15.99 -6.25
N SER A 142 -12.02 -17.17 -6.27
CA SER A 142 -12.65 -17.81 -5.10
C SER A 142 -11.72 -18.79 -4.36
N HIS A 143 -10.41 -18.71 -4.61
CA HIS A 143 -9.44 -19.62 -4.00
C HIS A 143 -9.37 -19.41 -2.47
N PRO A 144 -9.25 -20.47 -1.66
CA PRO A 144 -9.23 -20.36 -0.19
C PRO A 144 -8.06 -19.52 0.33
N SER A 145 -6.89 -19.64 -0.28
CA SER A 145 -5.70 -18.84 0.07
C SER A 145 -5.86 -17.35 -0.30
N PRO A 146 -5.78 -16.41 0.66
CA PRO A 146 -5.82 -14.98 0.40
C PRO A 146 -4.70 -14.49 -0.52
N MET A 147 -3.50 -15.04 -0.38
CA MET A 147 -2.34 -14.64 -1.18
C MET A 147 -2.55 -14.93 -2.67
N VAL A 148 -3.16 -16.07 -3.00
CA VAL A 148 -3.50 -16.44 -4.38
C VAL A 148 -4.53 -15.46 -4.95
N ARG A 149 -5.52 -15.05 -4.16
CA ARG A 149 -6.52 -14.06 -4.61
C ARG A 149 -5.89 -12.70 -4.89
N VAL A 150 -4.99 -12.23 -4.03
CA VAL A 150 -4.26 -10.97 -4.24
C VAL A 150 -3.35 -11.05 -5.46
N SER A 151 -2.62 -12.15 -5.64
CA SER A 151 -1.78 -12.36 -6.83
C SER A 151 -2.61 -12.35 -8.11
N PHE A 152 -3.77 -13.02 -8.09
CA PHE A 152 -4.69 -13.02 -9.23
C PHE A 152 -5.17 -11.61 -9.58
N ASP A 153 -5.57 -10.81 -8.58
CA ASP A 153 -5.98 -9.41 -8.80
C ASP A 153 -4.83 -8.58 -9.40
N LEU A 154 -3.60 -8.78 -8.92
CA LEU A 154 -2.42 -8.10 -9.45
C LEU A 154 -2.13 -8.51 -10.90
N ASP A 155 -2.27 -9.80 -11.24
CA ASP A 155 -2.06 -10.29 -12.60
C ASP A 155 -3.14 -9.80 -13.57
N CYS A 156 -4.39 -9.69 -13.12
CA CYS A 156 -5.45 -9.01 -13.85
C CYS A 156 -5.09 -7.53 -14.12
N CYS A 157 -4.54 -6.83 -13.12
CA CYS A 157 -4.08 -5.45 -13.30
C CYS A 157 -2.96 -5.34 -14.34
N LYS A 158 -1.96 -6.24 -14.30
CA LYS A 158 -0.86 -6.27 -15.28
C LYS A 158 -1.38 -6.47 -16.69
N LYS A 159 -2.32 -7.40 -16.91
CA LYS A 159 -2.96 -7.63 -18.22
C LYS A 159 -3.67 -6.38 -18.73
N LEU A 160 -4.38 -5.68 -17.84
CA LEU A 160 -5.07 -4.44 -18.18
C LEU A 160 -4.09 -3.32 -18.54
N PHE A 161 -3.01 -3.18 -17.78
CA PHE A 161 -1.98 -2.17 -18.02
C PHE A 161 -1.25 -2.43 -19.32
N HIS A 162 -0.88 -3.69 -19.58
CA HIS A 162 -0.31 -4.12 -20.84
C HIS A 162 -1.22 -3.77 -22.02
N PHE A 163 -2.51 -4.09 -21.95
CA PHE A 163 -3.48 -3.74 -22.99
C PHE A 163 -3.61 -2.23 -23.22
N LEU A 164 -3.56 -1.44 -22.14
CA LEU A 164 -3.60 0.02 -22.21
C LEU A 164 -2.22 0.64 -22.56
N GLY A 165 -1.16 -0.15 -22.73
CA GLY A 165 0.21 0.30 -22.98
C GLY A 165 0.80 1.12 -21.83
N ILE A 166 0.45 0.79 -20.59
CA ILE A 166 0.88 1.50 -19.38
C ILE A 166 2.09 0.80 -18.80
N GLU A 167 3.20 1.53 -18.74
CA GLU A 167 4.50 1.02 -18.27
C GLU A 167 4.72 1.40 -16.81
N CYS A 168 3.91 0.84 -15.90
CA CYS A 168 4.15 0.98 -14.46
C CYS A 168 3.68 -0.22 -13.67
N MET A 169 4.29 -0.42 -12.50
CA MET A 169 3.79 -1.34 -11.48
C MET A 169 2.93 -0.54 -10.48
N PRO A 170 1.71 -1.01 -10.14
CA PRO A 170 0.93 -0.36 -9.09
C PRO A 170 1.63 -0.49 -7.73
N LEU A 171 1.49 0.54 -6.89
CA LEU A 171 2.01 0.53 -5.51
C LEU A 171 1.19 -0.42 -4.65
N THR A 172 -0.14 -0.35 -4.76
CA THR A 172 -1.06 -1.22 -4.05
C THR A 172 -2.29 -1.53 -4.90
N CYS A 173 -2.87 -2.71 -4.66
CA CYS A 173 -4.04 -3.21 -5.34
C CYS A 173 -4.92 -3.97 -4.34
N TYR A 174 -6.18 -3.59 -4.18
CA TYR A 174 -7.09 -4.24 -3.23
C TYR A 174 -8.56 -4.09 -3.62
N ARG A 175 -9.36 -5.09 -3.24
CA ARG A 175 -10.82 -5.07 -3.44
C ARG A 175 -11.51 -4.24 -2.38
N MET A 176 -12.49 -3.44 -2.80
CA MET A 176 -13.30 -2.60 -1.92
C MET A 176 -14.64 -3.26 -1.62
N GLY A 177 -15.06 -3.19 -0.35
CA GLY A 177 -16.37 -3.64 0.10
C GLY A 177 -16.46 -5.14 0.44
N ARG A 178 -17.68 -5.57 0.78
CA ARG A 178 -18.01 -6.95 1.18
C ARG A 178 -18.19 -7.84 -0.05
N PRO A 179 -17.68 -9.10 -0.04
CA PRO A 179 -17.88 -10.04 -1.14
C PRO A 179 -19.36 -10.26 -1.44
N ARG A 180 -19.70 -10.33 -2.73
CA ARG A 180 -21.05 -10.63 -3.22
C ARG A 180 -20.97 -11.77 -4.24
N ARG A 181 -22.01 -12.60 -4.32
CA ARG A 181 -22.03 -13.76 -5.25
C ARG A 181 -22.24 -13.34 -6.70
N ASP A 182 -23.02 -12.29 -6.93
CA ASP A 182 -23.51 -11.97 -8.28
C ASP A 182 -22.68 -10.88 -8.97
N VAL A 183 -21.97 -10.05 -8.20
CA VAL A 183 -21.27 -8.87 -8.73
C VAL A 183 -19.84 -8.80 -8.16
N PRO A 184 -18.80 -8.74 -9.02
CA PRO A 184 -17.44 -8.56 -8.55
C PRO A 184 -17.27 -7.19 -7.89
N ARG A 185 -16.55 -7.18 -6.78
CA ARG A 185 -16.17 -5.98 -6.05
C ARG A 185 -15.29 -5.08 -6.88
N LEU A 186 -15.39 -3.79 -6.60
CA LEU A 186 -14.51 -2.78 -7.17
C LEU A 186 -13.06 -3.03 -6.75
N LEU A 187 -12.14 -2.88 -7.68
CA LEU A 187 -10.71 -2.96 -7.43
C LEU A 187 -10.14 -1.54 -7.36
N LYS A 188 -9.51 -1.17 -6.25
CA LYS A 188 -8.80 0.10 -6.12
C LYS A 188 -7.32 -0.14 -6.33
N ILE A 189 -6.72 0.71 -7.14
CA ILE A 189 -5.30 0.65 -7.50
C ILE A 189 -4.68 2.00 -7.23
N VAL A 190 -3.57 2.00 -6.50
CA VAL A 190 -2.74 3.18 -6.24
C VAL A 190 -1.54 3.13 -7.18
N LEU A 191 -1.30 4.21 -7.91
CA LEU A 191 -0.22 4.30 -8.90
C LEU A 191 0.97 5.09 -8.34
N PRO A 192 2.19 4.91 -8.90
CA PRO A 192 3.38 5.65 -8.46
C PRO A 192 3.18 7.17 -8.52
N THR A 193 2.58 7.66 -9.61
CA THR A 193 2.42 9.09 -9.89
C THR A 193 1.05 9.42 -10.47
N ARG A 194 0.67 10.71 -10.40
CA ARG A 194 -0.58 11.22 -10.99
C ARG A 194 -0.57 11.12 -12.52
N PHE A 195 0.61 11.16 -13.13
CA PHE A 195 0.77 10.97 -14.57
C PHE A 195 0.20 9.63 -15.04
N PHE A 196 0.54 8.53 -14.37
CA PHE A 196 0.01 7.20 -14.73
C PHE A 196 -1.51 7.12 -14.54
N GLN A 197 -2.04 7.79 -13.52
CA GLN A 197 -3.49 7.87 -13.29
C GLN A 197 -4.19 8.54 -14.47
N GLN A 198 -3.70 9.71 -14.89
CA GLN A 198 -4.26 10.44 -16.03
C GLN A 198 -4.10 9.66 -17.33
N LEU A 199 -2.96 9.00 -17.52
CA LEU A 199 -2.67 8.19 -18.69
C LEU A 199 -3.63 7.00 -18.81
N ILE A 200 -3.86 6.28 -17.70
CA ILE A 200 -4.84 5.19 -17.63
C ILE A 200 -6.23 5.70 -17.97
N LEU A 201 -6.67 6.81 -17.36
CA LEU A 201 -8.00 7.36 -17.59
C LEU A 201 -8.19 7.83 -19.04
N ARG A 202 -7.18 8.47 -19.63
CA ARG A 202 -7.20 8.89 -21.04
C ARG A 202 -7.33 7.70 -21.99
N ARG A 203 -6.72 6.57 -21.65
CA ARG A 203 -6.74 5.35 -22.47
C ARG A 203 -7.88 4.39 -22.12
N ALA A 204 -8.57 4.59 -20.99
CA ALA A 204 -9.68 3.75 -20.53
C ALA A 204 -10.79 3.54 -21.58
N PRO A 205 -11.14 4.50 -22.46
CA PRO A 205 -12.12 4.25 -23.52
C PRO A 205 -11.74 3.11 -24.49
N ARG A 206 -10.46 2.73 -24.57
CA ARG A 206 -9.99 1.59 -25.38
C ARG A 206 -10.44 0.25 -24.82
N LEU A 207 -10.85 0.19 -23.55
CA LEU A 207 -11.31 -1.03 -22.87
C LEU A 207 -12.57 -1.63 -23.50
N ARG A 208 -13.30 -0.88 -24.33
CA ARG A 208 -14.38 -1.44 -25.15
C ARG A 208 -13.92 -2.57 -26.09
N HIS A 209 -12.64 -2.59 -26.46
CA HIS A 209 -12.03 -3.65 -27.27
C HIS A 209 -11.20 -4.63 -26.42
N PHE A 210 -11.29 -4.55 -25.09
CA PHE A 210 -10.62 -5.51 -24.22
C PHE A 210 -11.32 -6.89 -24.35
N PRO A 211 -10.59 -8.02 -24.30
CA PRO A 211 -11.19 -9.35 -24.46
C PRO A 211 -12.30 -9.64 -23.45
N VAL A 212 -12.21 -9.06 -22.24
CA VAL A 212 -13.24 -9.19 -21.21
C VAL A 212 -14.17 -7.99 -21.26
N LYS A 213 -15.45 -8.24 -21.51
CA LYS A 213 -16.48 -7.19 -21.52
C LYS A 213 -16.83 -6.75 -20.10
N GLY A 214 -17.33 -5.52 -19.98
CA GLY A 214 -17.82 -4.96 -18.70
C GLY A 214 -16.73 -4.39 -17.79
N VAL A 215 -15.47 -4.36 -18.24
CA VAL A 215 -14.39 -3.70 -17.49
C VAL A 215 -14.44 -2.19 -17.73
N PHE A 216 -14.49 -1.42 -16.65
CA PHE A 216 -14.52 0.04 -16.71
C PHE A 216 -13.60 0.64 -15.65
N ILE A 217 -12.91 1.72 -16.00
CA ILE A 217 -12.00 2.45 -15.12
C ILE A 217 -12.53 3.86 -14.90
N ARG A 218 -12.50 4.31 -13.65
CA ARG A 218 -12.84 5.68 -13.27
C ARG A 218 -11.85 6.25 -12.25
N PRO A 219 -11.83 7.58 -12.07
CA PRO A 219 -11.08 8.20 -10.99
C PRO A 219 -11.57 7.73 -9.61
N SER A 220 -10.65 7.69 -8.64
CA SER A 220 -11.01 7.60 -7.22
C SER A 220 -11.55 8.96 -6.75
N LEU A 221 -12.84 9.01 -6.44
CA LEU A 221 -13.53 10.22 -6.02
C LEU A 221 -13.72 10.27 -4.50
N THR A 222 -13.78 11.49 -3.95
CA THR A 222 -14.18 11.73 -2.55
C THR A 222 -15.61 11.24 -2.31
N LYS A 223 -16.02 11.18 -1.02
CA LYS A 223 -17.40 10.82 -0.67
C LYS A 223 -18.39 11.81 -1.29
N GLN A 224 -18.15 13.11 -1.12
CA GLN A 224 -18.97 14.18 -1.68
C GLN A 224 -19.08 14.08 -3.20
N GLU A 225 -17.95 13.99 -3.91
CA GLU A 225 -17.94 13.86 -5.39
C GLU A 225 -18.70 12.62 -5.87
N ARG A 226 -18.66 11.52 -5.09
CA ARG A 226 -19.37 10.28 -5.41
C ARG A 226 -20.88 10.44 -5.23
N GLU A 227 -21.31 11.12 -4.17
CA GLU A 227 -22.71 11.45 -3.91
C GLU A 227 -23.27 12.38 -4.99
N GLU A 228 -22.53 13.42 -5.37
CA GLU A 228 -22.89 14.31 -6.47
C GLU A 228 -23.02 13.54 -7.80
N ARG A 229 -22.11 12.61 -8.07
CA ARG A 229 -22.18 11.76 -9.26
C ARG A 229 -23.37 10.81 -9.23
N ALA A 230 -23.67 10.21 -8.07
CA ALA A 230 -24.84 9.36 -7.89
C ALA A 230 -26.13 10.15 -8.09
N ALA A 231 -26.22 11.37 -7.51
CA ALA A 231 -27.36 12.27 -7.69
C ALA A 231 -27.55 12.68 -9.15
N ARG A 232 -26.45 13.00 -9.86
CA ARG A 232 -26.48 13.31 -11.30
C ARG A 232 -27.00 12.14 -12.12
N ASN A 233 -26.50 10.92 -11.85
CA ASN A 233 -26.94 9.71 -12.54
C ASN A 233 -28.43 9.40 -12.30
N LEU A 234 -28.91 9.60 -11.06
CA LEU A 234 -30.32 9.41 -10.72
C LEU A 234 -31.22 10.39 -11.49
N ARG A 235 -30.80 11.66 -11.62
CA ARG A 235 -31.51 12.67 -12.43
C ARG A 235 -31.57 12.30 -13.91
N THR A 236 -30.50 11.74 -14.48
CA THR A 236 -30.50 11.31 -15.89
C THR A 236 -31.39 10.09 -16.14
N LEU A 237 -31.41 9.13 -15.21
CA LEU A 237 -32.29 7.96 -15.29
C LEU A 237 -33.77 8.38 -15.22
N SER A 238 -34.11 9.27 -14.28
CA SER A 238 -35.48 9.78 -14.15
C SER A 238 -35.96 10.57 -15.37
N ARG A 239 -35.07 11.24 -16.11
CA ARG A 239 -35.41 12.00 -17.32
C ARG A 239 -35.68 11.08 -18.51
N ASN A 240 -34.97 9.95 -18.61
CA ASN A 240 -35.20 8.96 -19.68
C ASN A 240 -36.44 8.10 -19.45
N THR A 241 -36.92 7.96 -18.20
CA THR A 241 -38.18 7.26 -17.89
C THR A 241 -39.42 8.12 -18.13
N SER A 242 -39.29 9.46 -18.10
CA SER A 242 -40.40 10.38 -18.35
C SER A 242 -40.67 10.69 -19.83
N SER A 243 -39.85 10.18 -20.75
CA SER A 243 -40.01 10.38 -22.20
C SER A 243 -40.59 9.18 -22.95
N VAL A 244 -41.01 8.13 -22.24
CA VAL A 244 -41.83 7.05 -22.81
C VAL A 244 -43.28 7.34 -22.45
N GLU A 245 -43.93 8.19 -23.24
CA GLU A 245 -45.39 8.23 -23.30
C GLU A 245 -45.86 6.85 -23.76
N MET A 246 -46.32 6.06 -22.81
CA MET A 246 -47.13 4.87 -23.08
C MET A 246 -48.45 5.34 -23.71
N PRO A 247 -48.84 4.82 -24.89
CA PRO A 247 -50.16 5.11 -25.43
C PRO A 247 -51.22 4.54 -24.48
N SER A 248 -52.11 5.43 -24.06
CA SER A 248 -53.30 5.16 -23.25
C SER A 248 -54.14 4.01 -23.85
N PRO A 249 -54.50 2.97 -23.08
CA PRO A 249 -55.45 1.95 -23.50
C PRO A 249 -56.84 2.29 -22.97
N SER A 250 -57.57 3.19 -23.63
CA SER A 250 -59.01 3.42 -23.36
C SER A 250 -59.70 4.22 -24.48
N ALA A 251 -60.14 3.54 -25.54
CA ALA A 251 -61.32 3.93 -26.30
C ALA A 251 -61.88 2.68 -27.02
N LEU A 252 -63.01 2.21 -26.49
CA LEU A 252 -63.87 1.16 -26.98
C LEU A 252 -64.42 1.51 -28.37
N HIS A 253 -64.49 0.53 -29.29
CA HIS A 253 -65.65 0.40 -30.17
C HIS A 253 -66.04 -1.07 -30.25
N ALA A 254 -67.29 -1.31 -29.85
CA ALA A 254 -68.03 -2.55 -29.98
C ALA A 254 -68.52 -2.73 -31.44
N GLU A 255 -69.18 -3.88 -31.67
CA GLU A 255 -69.65 -4.47 -32.93
C GLU A 255 -68.56 -5.34 -33.60
N THR A 256 -68.75 -6.64 -33.82
CA THR A 256 -69.89 -7.26 -34.52
C THR A 256 -70.19 -8.67 -33.98
N LEU A 257 -71.48 -8.92 -33.79
CA LEU A 257 -72.14 -10.20 -33.50
C LEU A 257 -72.19 -11.13 -34.73
N LEU A 258 -72.27 -12.44 -34.45
CA LEU A 258 -72.86 -13.53 -35.25
C LEU A 258 -72.22 -13.90 -36.60
N SER A 259 -71.61 -15.08 -36.66
CA SER A 259 -72.27 -16.24 -37.30
C SER A 259 -71.57 -17.54 -36.91
N GLN A 260 -72.35 -18.45 -36.31
CA GLN A 260 -72.10 -19.89 -36.34
C GLN A 260 -72.34 -20.39 -37.78
N ASP A 261 -71.56 -21.39 -38.23
CA ASP A 261 -72.07 -22.72 -38.67
C ASP A 261 -70.94 -23.63 -39.25
N PRO A 262 -71.16 -24.95 -39.42
CA PRO A 262 -70.28 -25.97 -38.86
C PRO A 262 -69.58 -26.90 -39.88
N ALA A 263 -68.77 -27.81 -39.31
CA ALA A 263 -68.50 -29.20 -39.73
C ALA A 263 -68.12 -29.51 -41.20
N VAL A 264 -66.89 -29.99 -41.41
CA VAL A 264 -66.63 -31.18 -42.24
C VAL A 264 -65.47 -31.97 -41.64
N ALA A 265 -65.77 -33.20 -41.23
CA ALA A 265 -64.80 -34.27 -41.06
C ALA A 265 -64.48 -34.83 -42.46
N ASP A 266 -63.20 -35.09 -42.75
CA ASP A 266 -62.87 -36.15 -43.71
C ASP A 266 -61.54 -36.81 -43.36
N SER A 267 -61.51 -38.09 -43.68
CA SER A 267 -60.61 -39.17 -43.32
C SER A 267 -59.90 -39.70 -44.56
N GLY A 268 -58.66 -40.18 -44.41
CA GLY A 268 -57.89 -40.88 -45.46
C GLY A 268 -57.07 -39.92 -46.31
N ASN A 269 -55.78 -40.14 -46.55
CA ASN A 269 -55.06 -41.39 -46.79
C ASN A 269 -53.61 -41.26 -46.30
#